data_AF-A0A8X7C2H0-F1
#
_entry.id   AF-A0A8X7C2H0-F1
#
_cell.length_a   1.000
_cell.length_b   1.000
_cell.length_c   1.000
_cell.angle_alpha   90.00
_cell.angle_beta   90.00
_cell.angle_gamma   90.00
#
_symmetry.space_group_name_H-M   'P 1'
#
loop_
_entity.id
_entity.type
_entity.pdbx_description
1 polymer ?
#
loop_
_entity_poly.entity_id
_entity_poly.type
_entity_poly.pdbx_seq_one_letter_code
_entity_poly.pdbx_strand_id
1 'polypeptide(L)'
;MDDFNWTYIGIAGVNPNKKRDSKFSKVNSLQNKVSYQNKKPTFGINYSNYQSFGSYLKRILKTSLITSFPEIAASKSWLKKIIKIIVFISCMIGFGYQALNFLWIYLDYPTVVNVFVTNPYEIEQPSVTICNFNRKRRSFICSLDGNQCAFSSQEQFCKIYPQYCPDNDPRKAFTGIPYLTDLIDVEFDWEFSYWESHNESMIARCEMKVEQKHWPCKYESHSLILIKEK
;
A
#
# COMPACT_ATOMS: atom_id res chain seq x y z
N MET A 1 -10.00 18.71 16.46
CA MET A 1 -11.37 19.22 16.29
C MET A 1 -11.29 20.26 15.20
N ASP A 2 -11.59 19.84 13.98
CA ASP A 2 -12.00 20.65 12.83
C ASP A 2 -12.59 19.64 11.84
N ASP A 3 -13.92 19.64 11.76
CA ASP A 3 -14.73 18.62 11.10
C ASP A 3 -14.82 18.89 9.59
N PHE A 4 -14.13 18.07 8.78
CA PHE A 4 -14.39 18.00 7.34
C PHE A 4 -15.46 16.94 7.06
N ASN A 5 -16.69 17.43 6.92
CA ASN A 5 -17.88 16.66 6.59
C ASN A 5 -17.90 16.31 5.09
N TRP A 6 -17.43 15.12 4.72
CA TRP A 6 -17.62 14.58 3.37
C TRP A 6 -18.96 13.83 3.31
N THR A 7 -19.99 14.48 2.74
CA THR A 7 -21.22 13.81 2.32
C THR A 7 -20.90 12.82 1.20
N TYR A 8 -20.95 11.54 1.56
CA TYR A 8 -21.00 10.38 0.67
C TYR A 8 -22.19 10.49 -0.30
N ILE A 9 -21.91 10.59 -1.61
CA ILE A 9 -22.90 10.26 -2.64
C ILE A 9 -22.73 8.75 -2.92
N GLY A 10 -23.52 7.94 -2.23
CA GLY A 10 -23.60 6.51 -2.46
C GLY A 10 -24.25 6.21 -3.82
N ILE A 11 -23.50 5.56 -4.71
CA ILE A 11 -24.07 4.91 -5.89
C ILE A 11 -24.64 3.57 -5.43
N ALA A 12 -25.94 3.56 -5.13
CA ALA A 12 -26.68 2.35 -4.83
C ALA A 12 -27.02 1.58 -6.11
N GLY A 13 -26.70 0.28 -6.08
CA GLY A 13 -27.46 -0.83 -6.66
C GLY A 13 -28.18 -0.62 -8.00
N VAL A 14 -27.56 -1.11 -9.07
CA VAL A 14 -28.23 -1.40 -10.34
C VAL A 14 -29.17 -2.59 -10.13
N ASN A 15 -30.48 -2.34 -10.16
CA ASN A 15 -31.53 -3.35 -10.30
C ASN A 15 -32.10 -3.26 -11.73
N PRO A 16 -31.99 -4.30 -12.58
CA PRO A 16 -32.34 -4.22 -13.99
C PRO A 16 -33.78 -4.67 -14.20
N ASN A 17 -34.77 -3.82 -13.90
CA ASN A 17 -36.14 -3.99 -14.44
C ASN A 17 -37.02 -2.77 -14.16
N LYS A 18 -36.95 -1.75 -15.03
CA LYS A 18 -38.04 -0.77 -15.13
C LYS A 18 -38.10 -0.13 -16.52
N LYS A 19 -39.09 -0.56 -17.30
CA LYS A 19 -39.62 0.14 -18.48
C LYS A 19 -39.99 1.58 -18.12
N ARG A 20 -39.43 2.57 -18.84
CA ARG A 20 -40.04 3.89 -19.10
C ARG A 20 -39.58 4.50 -20.42
N ASP A 21 -40.57 4.63 -21.30
CA ASP A 21 -41.03 5.88 -21.91
C ASP A 21 -40.14 6.61 -22.93
N SER A 22 -40.45 6.25 -24.17
CA SER A 22 -40.47 7.08 -25.38
C SER A 22 -40.53 8.60 -25.17
N LYS A 23 -39.36 9.26 -25.03
CA LYS A 23 -39.20 10.68 -25.41
C LYS A 23 -37.77 11.10 -25.77
N PHE A 24 -36.84 10.16 -25.84
CA PHE A 24 -35.45 10.39 -26.28
C PHE A 24 -35.20 10.08 -27.77
N SER A 25 -36.25 9.82 -28.55
CA SER A 25 -36.14 9.45 -29.98
C SER A 25 -36.18 10.63 -30.96
N LYS A 26 -36.25 11.89 -30.49
CA LYS A 26 -36.40 13.06 -31.38
C LYS A 26 -35.17 13.96 -31.54
N VAL A 27 -34.08 13.70 -30.81
CA VAL A 27 -32.83 14.47 -30.93
C VAL A 27 -31.79 13.73 -31.78
N ASN A 28 -31.88 12.39 -31.88
CA ASN A 28 -31.00 11.58 -32.73
C ASN A 28 -31.45 11.48 -34.20
N SER A 29 -32.61 12.04 -34.58
CA SER A 29 -33.09 11.99 -35.97
C SER A 29 -32.58 13.12 -36.87
N LEU A 30 -31.84 14.10 -36.33
CA LEU A 30 -31.17 15.14 -37.16
C LEU A 30 -29.67 14.91 -37.35
N GLN A 31 -29.05 13.99 -36.60
CA GLN A 31 -27.65 13.58 -36.82
C GLN A 31 -27.49 12.41 -37.81
N ASN A 32 -28.57 11.68 -38.13
CA ASN A 32 -28.53 10.50 -39.00
C ASN A 32 -28.99 10.77 -40.46
N LYS A 33 -28.79 11.99 -40.97
CA LYS A 33 -28.92 12.30 -42.40
C LYS A 33 -27.70 13.07 -42.92
N VAL A 34 -26.52 12.50 -42.73
CA VAL A 34 -25.39 12.79 -43.62
C VAL A 34 -25.05 11.47 -44.31
N SER A 35 -25.70 11.23 -45.44
CA SER A 35 -25.29 10.20 -46.40
C SER A 35 -23.83 10.43 -46.75
N TYR A 36 -22.95 9.59 -46.20
CA TYR A 36 -21.60 9.39 -46.71
C TYR A 36 -21.71 8.71 -48.09
N GLN A 37 -21.89 9.53 -49.13
CA GLN A 37 -21.54 9.13 -50.48
C GLN A 37 -20.01 9.00 -50.53
N ASN A 38 -19.53 7.76 -50.33
CA ASN A 38 -18.15 7.36 -50.57
C ASN A 38 -17.82 7.49 -52.07
N LYS A 39 -17.44 8.68 -52.51
CA LYS A 39 -16.57 8.84 -53.67
C LYS A 39 -15.16 9.02 -53.14
N LYS A 40 -14.36 7.94 -53.16
CA LYS A 40 -12.90 8.02 -53.02
C LYS A 40 -12.39 8.99 -54.10
N PRO A 41 -11.81 10.15 -53.77
CA PRO A 41 -11.07 10.89 -54.76
C PRO A 41 -9.72 10.19 -54.94
N THR A 42 -9.55 9.48 -56.04
CA THR A 42 -8.22 9.09 -56.52
C THR A 42 -7.43 10.36 -56.81
N PHE A 43 -6.54 10.74 -55.90
CA PHE A 43 -5.66 11.89 -56.05
C PHE A 43 -4.38 11.45 -56.77
N GLY A 44 -4.35 11.63 -58.09
CA GLY A 44 -3.09 11.77 -58.80
C GLY A 44 -2.46 13.10 -58.36
N ILE A 45 -1.39 13.04 -57.58
CA ILE A 45 -0.70 14.24 -57.11
C ILE A 45 0.26 14.68 -58.23
N ASN A 46 -0.14 15.70 -58.98
CA ASN A 46 0.76 16.43 -59.87
C ASN A 46 1.49 17.50 -59.03
N TYR A 47 2.77 17.27 -58.75
CA TYR A 47 3.60 18.08 -57.85
C TYR A 47 4.15 19.37 -58.48
N SER A 48 3.86 19.66 -59.74
CA SER A 48 4.61 20.64 -60.54
C SER A 48 4.11 22.10 -60.50
N ASN A 49 3.16 22.47 -59.65
CA ASN A 49 2.59 23.84 -59.68
C ASN A 49 2.18 24.41 -58.31
N TYR A 50 3.07 24.32 -57.31
CA TYR A 50 2.89 24.96 -56.01
C TYR A 50 3.64 26.30 -55.93
N GLN A 51 3.08 27.34 -56.53
CA GLN A 51 3.71 28.67 -56.52
C GLN A 51 3.35 29.53 -55.28
N SER A 52 2.43 29.09 -54.41
CA SER A 52 2.20 29.79 -53.12
C SER A 52 1.66 28.90 -51.99
N PHE A 53 2.30 29.00 -50.83
CA PHE A 53 1.97 28.27 -49.58
C PHE A 53 0.50 28.46 -49.16
N GLY A 54 -0.09 29.63 -49.43
CA GLY A 54 -1.47 29.95 -49.08
C GLY A 54 -2.52 29.08 -49.78
N SER A 55 -2.28 28.66 -51.03
CA SER A 55 -3.22 27.82 -51.79
C SER A 55 -3.26 26.39 -51.26
N TYR A 56 -2.11 25.88 -50.80
CA TYR A 56 -1.99 24.58 -50.16
C TYR A 56 -2.66 24.56 -48.79
N LEU A 57 -2.38 25.57 -47.95
CA LEU A 57 -2.99 25.71 -46.63
C LEU A 57 -4.52 25.80 -46.72
N LYS A 58 -5.05 26.56 -47.70
CA LYS A 58 -6.50 26.69 -47.93
C LYS A 58 -7.15 25.36 -48.33
N ARG A 59 -6.42 24.47 -49.00
CA ARG A 59 -6.91 23.14 -49.39
C ARG A 59 -6.91 22.19 -48.19
N ILE A 60 -5.83 22.17 -47.41
CA ILE A 60 -5.74 21.37 -46.17
C ILE A 60 -6.79 21.79 -45.15
N LEU A 61 -6.97 23.09 -44.93
CA LEU A 61 -7.95 23.63 -43.99
C LEU A 61 -9.40 23.29 -44.40
N LYS A 62 -9.67 23.15 -45.70
CA LYS A 62 -10.97 22.68 -46.20
C LYS A 62 -11.19 21.18 -46.02
N THR A 63 -10.13 20.39 -45.99
CA THR A 63 -10.20 18.92 -45.81
C THR A 63 -9.93 18.48 -44.37
N SER A 64 -9.75 19.42 -43.45
CA SER A 64 -9.48 19.12 -42.04
C SER A 64 -10.76 18.66 -41.35
N LEU A 65 -10.68 17.56 -40.58
CA LEU A 65 -11.74 17.06 -39.71
C LEU A 65 -12.01 17.98 -38.50
N ILE A 66 -11.10 18.92 -38.23
CA ILE A 66 -11.25 19.93 -37.18
C ILE A 66 -12.30 20.95 -37.64
N THR A 67 -13.45 20.92 -36.97
CA THR A 67 -14.68 21.64 -37.31
C THR A 67 -14.51 23.17 -37.39
N SER A 68 -13.52 23.73 -36.71
CA SER A 68 -13.24 25.17 -36.67
C SER A 68 -12.57 25.72 -37.94
N PHE A 69 -11.80 24.93 -38.69
CA PHE A 69 -11.09 25.43 -39.87
C PHE A 69 -11.97 25.72 -41.12
N PRO A 70 -12.95 24.88 -41.51
CA PRO A 70 -13.80 25.18 -42.66
C PRO A 70 -14.69 26.42 -42.43
N GLU A 71 -15.11 26.67 -41.19
CA GLU A 71 -15.90 27.86 -40.82
C GLU A 71 -15.12 29.18 -40.89
N ILE A 72 -13.81 29.15 -40.62
CA ILE A 72 -12.91 30.31 -40.70
C ILE A 72 -12.58 30.64 -42.16
N ALA A 73 -12.52 29.63 -43.03
CA ALA A 73 -12.29 29.80 -44.47
C ALA A 73 -13.53 30.34 -45.22
N ALA A 74 -14.73 30.12 -44.69
CA ALA A 74 -16.00 30.51 -45.33
C ALA A 74 -16.48 31.94 -44.98
N SER A 75 -15.94 32.59 -43.94
CA SER A 75 -16.42 33.90 -43.49
C SER A 75 -15.91 35.06 -44.37
N LYS A 76 -16.82 35.88 -44.91
CA LYS A 76 -16.50 37.08 -45.73
C LYS A 76 -15.98 38.29 -44.94
N SER A 77 -16.34 38.43 -43.65
CA SER A 77 -15.99 39.59 -42.83
C SER A 77 -14.68 39.36 -42.06
N TRP A 78 -13.73 40.29 -42.20
CA TRP A 78 -12.40 40.22 -41.57
C TRP A 78 -12.47 40.19 -40.03
N LEU A 79 -13.36 40.98 -39.41
CA LEU A 79 -13.52 41.02 -37.96
C LEU A 79 -14.03 39.68 -37.40
N LYS A 80 -15.04 39.08 -38.03
CA LYS A 80 -15.56 37.77 -37.61
C LYS A 80 -14.49 36.67 -37.73
N LYS A 81 -13.62 36.78 -38.73
CA LYS A 81 -12.50 35.86 -38.92
C LYS A 81 -11.48 35.98 -37.79
N ILE A 82 -11.11 37.20 -37.39
CA ILE A 82 -10.20 37.43 -36.27
C ILE A 82 -10.77 36.86 -34.97
N ILE A 83 -12.04 37.15 -34.65
CA ILE A 83 -12.68 36.66 -33.42
C ILE A 83 -12.65 35.12 -33.37
N LYS A 84 -13.01 34.44 -34.48
CA LYS A 84 -12.96 32.97 -34.54
C LYS A 84 -11.54 32.42 -34.34
N ILE A 85 -10.53 33.09 -34.88
CA ILE A 85 -9.12 32.70 -34.69
C ILE A 85 -8.71 32.88 -33.22
N ILE A 86 -9.06 34.01 -32.59
CA ILE A 86 -8.76 34.25 -31.17
C ILE A 86 -9.40 33.18 -30.28
N VAL A 87 -10.68 32.87 -30.51
CA VAL A 87 -11.38 31.82 -29.76
C VAL A 87 -10.75 30.44 -29.99
N PHE A 88 -10.31 30.15 -31.22
CA PHE A 88 -9.62 28.90 -31.51
C PHE A 88 -8.27 28.81 -30.79
N ILE A 89 -7.49 29.89 -30.79
CA ILE A 89 -6.20 29.96 -30.09
C ILE A 89 -6.39 29.86 -28.58
N SER A 90 -7.37 30.56 -28.00
CA SER A 90 -7.64 30.46 -26.56
C SER A 90 -8.05 29.06 -26.15
N CYS A 91 -8.85 28.37 -26.98
CA CYS A 91 -9.22 26.97 -26.77
C CYS A 91 -8.00 26.05 -26.85
N MET A 92 -7.11 26.24 -27.84
CA MET A 92 -5.88 25.47 -27.97
C MET A 92 -4.93 25.64 -26.78
N ILE A 93 -4.78 26.88 -26.28
CA ILE A 93 -3.97 27.16 -25.09
C ILE A 93 -4.59 26.51 -23.86
N GLY A 94 -5.91 26.63 -23.67
CA GLY A 94 -6.61 26.00 -22.55
C GLY A 94 -6.47 24.48 -22.56
N PHE A 95 -6.63 23.86 -23.73
CA PHE A 95 -6.43 22.42 -23.91
C PHE A 95 -4.97 22.01 -23.61
N GLY A 96 -3.99 22.75 -24.14
CA GLY A 96 -2.57 22.48 -23.90
C GLY A 96 -2.20 22.60 -22.42
N TYR A 97 -2.69 23.64 -21.74
CA TYR A 97 -2.48 23.84 -20.30
C TYR A 97 -3.06 22.68 -19.48
N GLN A 98 -4.30 22.27 -19.78
CA GLN A 98 -4.94 21.15 -19.09
C GLN A 98 -4.20 19.83 -19.34
N ALA A 99 -3.78 19.57 -20.60
CA ALA A 99 -3.02 18.38 -20.95
C ALA A 99 -1.66 18.32 -20.24
N LEU A 100 -0.94 19.44 -20.16
CA LEU A 100 0.33 19.53 -19.42
C LEU A 100 0.13 19.28 -17.93
N ASN A 101 -0.90 19.87 -17.30
CA ASN A 101 -1.20 19.61 -15.89
C ASN A 101 -1.47 18.12 -15.61
N PHE A 102 -2.25 17.46 -16.45
CA PHE A 102 -2.45 16.01 -16.33
C PHE A 102 -1.16 15.23 -16.54
N LEU A 103 -0.30 15.66 -17.46
CA LEU A 103 1.00 15.04 -17.67
C LEU A 103 1.91 15.19 -16.45
N TRP A 104 1.93 16.35 -15.80
CA TRP A 104 2.68 16.57 -14.56
C TRP A 104 2.18 15.67 -13.43
N ILE A 105 0.85 15.60 -13.22
CA ILE A 105 0.26 14.69 -12.23
C ILE A 105 0.62 13.22 -12.54
N TYR A 106 0.61 12.85 -13.82
CA TYR A 106 1.00 11.50 -14.24
C TYR A 106 2.48 11.20 -13.97
N LEU A 107 3.38 12.16 -14.23
CA LEU A 107 4.82 12.01 -14.02
C LEU A 107 5.22 12.04 -12.54
N ASP A 108 4.38 12.58 -11.66
CA ASP A 108 4.60 12.59 -10.21
C ASP A 108 4.31 11.22 -9.55
N TYR A 109 3.73 10.28 -10.31
CA TYR A 109 3.36 8.93 -9.84
C TYR A 109 2.67 8.92 -8.46
N PRO A 110 1.65 9.75 -8.21
CA PRO A 110 1.01 9.80 -6.92
C PRO A 110 0.34 8.45 -6.63
N THR A 111 0.68 7.85 -5.49
CA THR A 111 0.07 6.59 -5.05
C THR A 111 -1.02 6.89 -4.02
N VAL A 112 -2.21 6.32 -4.24
CA VAL A 112 -3.33 6.38 -3.28
C VAL A 112 -3.39 5.04 -2.57
N VAL A 113 -3.10 5.03 -1.27
CA VAL A 113 -3.22 3.82 -0.44
C VAL A 113 -4.65 3.74 0.07
N ASN A 114 -5.41 2.76 -0.42
CA ASN A 114 -6.73 2.43 0.11
C ASN A 114 -6.57 1.37 1.20
N VAL A 115 -6.77 1.78 2.46
CA VAL A 115 -6.74 0.86 3.60
C VAL A 115 -8.12 0.22 3.76
N PHE A 116 -8.20 -1.09 3.55
CA PHE A 116 -9.41 -1.86 3.80
C PHE A 116 -9.23 -2.69 5.07
N VAL A 117 -10.17 -2.58 6.00
CA VAL A 117 -10.22 -3.43 7.19
C VAL A 117 -11.21 -4.56 6.92
N THR A 118 -10.70 -5.79 6.84
CA THR A 118 -11.51 -7.00 6.68
C THR A 118 -11.42 -7.85 7.95
N ASN A 119 -12.51 -8.57 8.27
CA ASN A 119 -12.55 -9.53 9.37
C ASN A 119 -12.67 -10.93 8.76
N PRO A 120 -11.56 -11.58 8.37
CA PRO A 120 -11.61 -12.91 7.77
C PRO A 120 -12.06 -13.95 8.81
N TYR A 121 -12.64 -15.06 8.33
CA TYR A 121 -13.05 -16.19 9.18
C TYR A 121 -11.84 -16.94 9.74
N GLU A 122 -10.72 -16.94 9.02
CA GLU A 122 -9.45 -17.54 9.42
C GLU A 122 -8.37 -16.46 9.41
N ILE A 123 -7.53 -16.45 10.45
CA ILE A 123 -6.39 -15.54 10.58
C ILE A 123 -5.15 -16.41 10.72
N GLU A 124 -4.16 -16.18 9.85
CA GLU A 124 -2.85 -16.80 10.00
C GLU A 124 -2.20 -16.32 11.29
N GLN A 125 -1.82 -17.27 12.14
CA GLN A 125 -1.19 -16.97 13.41
C GLN A 125 0.22 -16.41 13.14
N PRO A 126 0.56 -15.21 13.66
CA PRO A 126 1.91 -14.68 13.48
C PRO A 126 2.92 -15.51 14.25
N SER A 127 4.15 -15.56 13.75
CA SER A 127 5.27 -16.08 14.52
C SER A 127 5.51 -15.18 15.73
N VAL A 128 5.45 -15.78 16.93
CA VAL A 128 5.73 -15.08 18.18
C VAL A 128 7.14 -15.47 18.63
N THR A 129 8.07 -14.52 18.55
CA THR A 129 9.42 -14.69 19.09
C THR A 129 9.46 -14.16 20.52
N ILE A 130 9.84 -15.01 21.46
CA ILE A 130 10.04 -14.66 22.87
C ILE A 130 11.54 -14.66 23.14
N CYS A 131 12.06 -13.56 23.69
CA CYS A 131 13.46 -13.43 24.09
C CYS A 131 13.55 -13.28 25.61
N ASN A 132 14.53 -13.96 26.22
CA ASN A 132 14.92 -13.68 27.58
C ASN A 132 15.74 -12.38 27.60
N PHE A 133 15.42 -11.47 28.52
CA PHE A 133 16.20 -10.25 28.72
C PHE A 133 17.65 -10.53 29.16
N ASN A 134 17.89 -11.69 29.76
CA ASN A 134 19.23 -12.16 30.08
C ASN A 134 19.87 -12.78 28.83
N ARG A 135 20.94 -12.15 28.34
CA ARG A 135 21.69 -12.63 27.17
C ARG A 135 22.45 -13.93 27.45
N LYS A 136 23.06 -14.05 28.63
CA LYS A 136 23.86 -15.21 29.04
C LYS A 136 23.32 -15.87 30.29
N ARG A 137 23.43 -17.19 30.36
CA ARG A 137 23.10 -17.95 31.57
C ARG A 137 24.15 -17.72 32.66
N ARG A 138 23.71 -17.54 33.92
CA ARG A 138 24.61 -17.32 35.07
C ARG A 138 25.63 -18.44 35.28
N SER A 139 25.21 -19.69 35.07
CA SER A 139 26.08 -20.86 35.20
C SER A 139 27.24 -20.84 34.20
N PHE A 140 27.01 -20.30 33.00
CA PHE A 140 28.06 -20.14 32.00
C PHE A 140 29.03 -19.03 32.39
N ILE A 141 28.51 -17.86 32.79
CA ILE A 141 29.35 -16.73 33.22
C ILE A 141 30.30 -17.17 34.34
N CYS A 142 29.80 -17.89 35.35
CA CYS A 142 30.61 -18.37 36.46
C CYS A 142 31.53 -19.55 36.14
N SER A 143 31.42 -20.14 34.94
CA SER A 143 32.33 -21.20 34.48
C SER A 143 33.51 -20.67 33.67
N LEU A 144 33.46 -19.40 33.24
CA LEU A 144 34.54 -18.76 32.51
C LEU A 144 35.69 -18.42 33.47
N ASP A 145 36.91 -18.57 32.97
CA ASP A 145 38.11 -18.26 33.73
C ASP A 145 38.26 -16.74 33.93
N GLY A 146 38.62 -16.32 35.15
CA GLY A 146 38.78 -14.90 35.52
C GLY A 146 37.50 -14.16 35.94
N ASN A 147 36.31 -14.72 35.72
CA ASN A 147 35.07 -14.11 36.19
C ASN A 147 34.89 -14.30 37.70
N GLN A 148 34.51 -13.23 38.39
CA GLN A 148 34.25 -13.31 39.81
C GLN A 148 32.76 -13.63 40.02
N CYS A 149 32.48 -14.77 40.65
CA CYS A 149 31.13 -15.12 41.10
C CYS A 149 31.09 -15.24 42.62
N ALA A 150 30.09 -14.61 43.22
CA ALA A 150 29.77 -14.81 44.63
C ALA A 150 28.86 -16.04 44.77
N PHE A 151 29.29 -17.01 45.58
CA PHE A 151 28.49 -18.17 45.93
C PHE A 151 27.90 -17.98 47.33
N SER A 152 26.58 -18.04 47.43
CA SER A 152 25.86 -18.03 48.71
C SER A 152 25.38 -19.42 49.06
N SER A 153 25.05 -19.64 50.34
CA SER A 153 24.35 -20.87 50.74
C SER A 153 23.01 -20.98 50.02
N GLN A 154 22.59 -22.20 49.68
CA GLN A 154 21.37 -22.48 48.91
C GLN A 154 20.12 -21.85 49.56
N GLU A 155 20.02 -21.95 50.88
CA GLU A 155 18.89 -21.42 51.67
C GLU A 155 18.83 -19.90 51.66
N GLN A 156 19.98 -19.23 51.84
CA GLN A 156 20.05 -17.77 51.78
C GLN A 156 19.77 -17.25 50.37
N PHE A 157 20.30 -17.94 49.36
CA PHE A 157 20.08 -17.59 47.96
C PHE A 157 18.60 -17.63 47.60
N CYS A 158 17.89 -18.72 47.92
CA CYS A 158 16.45 -18.83 47.64
C CYS A 158 15.59 -17.86 48.48
N LYS A 159 16.06 -17.45 49.66
CA LYS A 159 15.39 -16.42 50.46
C LYS A 159 15.47 -15.04 49.78
N ILE A 160 16.59 -14.71 49.15
CA ILE A 160 16.81 -13.41 48.49
C ILE A 160 16.23 -13.42 47.06
N TYR A 161 16.38 -14.54 46.34
CA TYR A 161 15.96 -14.69 44.95
C TYR A 161 15.07 -15.93 44.73
N PRO A 162 13.84 -15.94 45.27
CA PRO A 162 12.94 -17.09 45.20
C PRO A 162 12.59 -17.50 43.75
N GLN A 163 12.58 -16.55 42.82
CA GLN A 163 12.25 -16.80 41.41
C GLN A 163 13.24 -17.72 40.68
N TYR A 164 14.44 -17.93 41.23
CA TYR A 164 15.46 -18.79 40.62
C TYR A 164 15.54 -20.18 41.25
N CYS A 165 14.62 -20.51 42.17
CA CYS A 165 14.60 -21.79 42.86
C CYS A 165 13.44 -22.65 42.34
N PRO A 166 13.71 -23.66 41.49
CA PRO A 166 12.66 -24.48 40.90
C PRO A 166 11.94 -25.28 41.98
N ASP A 167 10.61 -25.32 41.94
CA ASP A 167 9.74 -26.03 42.90
C ASP A 167 9.98 -25.67 44.39
N ASN A 168 10.54 -24.47 44.65
CA ASN A 168 11.01 -24.07 45.98
C ASN A 168 12.06 -25.01 46.61
N ASP A 169 12.77 -25.82 45.81
CA ASP A 169 13.84 -26.70 46.29
C ASP A 169 15.20 -26.01 46.18
N PRO A 170 15.83 -25.62 47.31
CA PRO A 170 17.12 -24.93 47.29
C PRO A 170 18.26 -25.78 46.72
N ARG A 171 18.13 -27.11 46.75
CA ARG A 171 19.19 -28.03 46.31
C ARG A 171 19.39 -28.03 44.81
N LYS A 172 18.38 -27.63 44.06
CA LYS A 172 18.40 -27.56 42.59
C LYS A 172 18.81 -26.20 42.05
N ALA A 173 18.91 -25.17 42.91
CA ALA A 173 19.20 -23.81 42.48
C ALA A 173 20.70 -23.58 42.24
N PHE A 174 21.03 -22.91 41.14
CA PHE A 174 22.38 -22.41 40.89
C PHE A 174 22.62 -21.13 41.71
N THR A 175 23.53 -21.18 42.69
CA THR A 175 23.75 -20.10 43.67
C THR A 175 24.82 -19.08 43.27
N GLY A 176 25.45 -19.23 42.10
CA GLY A 176 26.48 -18.31 41.61
C GLY A 176 25.88 -16.99 41.11
N ILE A 177 26.36 -15.88 41.65
CA ILE A 177 25.96 -14.52 41.29
C ILE A 177 27.16 -13.82 40.62
N PRO A 178 27.10 -13.49 39.32
CA PRO A 178 28.18 -12.79 38.64
C PRO A 178 28.21 -11.31 39.03
N TYR A 179 29.41 -10.70 39.07
CA TYR A 179 29.53 -9.25 39.22
C TYR A 179 29.26 -8.52 37.88
N LEU A 180 28.73 -7.30 37.98
CA LEU A 180 28.21 -6.54 36.84
C LEU A 180 29.26 -6.20 35.76
N THR A 181 30.55 -6.21 36.12
CA THR A 181 31.66 -5.90 35.23
C THR A 181 31.91 -6.94 34.15
N ASP A 182 31.43 -8.17 34.35
CA ASP A 182 31.78 -9.33 33.52
C ASP A 182 30.72 -9.63 32.45
N LEU A 183 29.79 -8.69 32.23
CA LEU A 183 28.59 -8.89 31.39
C LEU A 183 28.65 -8.22 30.01
N ILE A 184 29.70 -7.46 29.71
CA ILE A 184 29.83 -6.72 28.44
C ILE A 184 30.89 -7.40 27.59
N ASP A 185 30.48 -8.28 26.67
CA ASP A 185 31.39 -8.75 25.64
C ASP A 185 31.68 -7.62 24.65
N VAL A 186 32.96 -7.47 24.31
CA VAL A 186 33.41 -6.53 23.27
C VAL A 186 33.14 -7.09 21.88
N GLU A 187 33.03 -8.42 21.73
CA GLU A 187 32.85 -9.08 20.45
C GLU A 187 31.81 -10.21 20.55
N PHE A 188 30.91 -10.27 19.56
CA PHE A 188 29.83 -11.24 19.52
C PHE A 188 30.12 -12.30 18.47
N ASP A 189 30.18 -13.56 18.92
CA ASP A 189 30.38 -14.71 18.05
C ASP A 189 29.15 -15.64 18.12
N TRP A 190 28.56 -15.87 16.95
CA TRP A 190 27.38 -16.73 16.80
C TRP A 190 27.67 -18.19 17.13
N GLU A 191 28.92 -18.66 16.96
CA GLU A 191 29.30 -20.06 17.19
C GLU A 191 29.12 -20.46 18.66
N PHE A 192 29.30 -19.52 19.59
CA PHE A 192 29.16 -19.77 21.02
C PHE A 192 27.75 -19.53 21.56
N SER A 193 26.88 -18.86 20.80
CA SER A 193 25.54 -18.45 21.26
C SER A 193 24.71 -19.61 21.83
N TYR A 194 24.83 -20.82 21.27
CA TYR A 194 24.15 -22.02 21.80
C TYR A 194 24.61 -22.39 23.22
N TRP A 195 25.89 -22.22 23.53
CA TRP A 195 26.46 -22.53 24.85
C TRP A 195 26.26 -21.40 25.86
N GLU A 196 26.17 -20.15 25.40
CA GLU A 196 25.95 -18.99 26.27
C GLU A 196 24.47 -18.83 26.67
N SER A 197 23.58 -19.21 25.76
CA SER A 197 22.13 -19.01 25.91
C SER A 197 21.47 -20.06 26.82
N HIS A 198 20.21 -19.79 27.14
CA HIS A 198 19.38 -20.71 27.90
C HIS A 198 18.95 -21.88 26.99
N ASN A 199 19.39 -23.10 27.31
CA ASN A 199 18.97 -24.32 26.60
C ASN A 199 17.61 -24.86 27.05
N GLU A 200 17.06 -24.33 28.14
CA GLU A 200 15.75 -24.73 28.65
C GLU A 200 14.64 -23.98 27.91
N SER A 201 13.51 -24.65 27.68
CA SER A 201 12.34 -24.02 27.07
C SER A 201 11.85 -22.87 27.95
N MET A 202 11.79 -21.66 27.41
CA MET A 202 11.20 -20.51 28.10
C MET A 202 9.69 -20.69 28.35
N ILE A 203 9.06 -21.63 27.64
CA ILE A 203 7.64 -21.96 27.76
C ILE A 203 7.52 -23.22 28.62
N ALA A 204 7.12 -23.04 29.88
CA ALA A 204 6.93 -24.16 30.82
C ALA A 204 5.56 -24.83 30.68
N ARG A 205 4.54 -24.11 30.20
CA ARG A 205 3.16 -24.60 30.12
C ARG A 205 2.41 -23.92 28.96
N CYS A 206 1.66 -24.71 28.21
CA CYS A 206 0.78 -24.23 27.15
C CYS A 206 -0.67 -24.55 27.52
N GLU A 207 -1.49 -23.50 27.64
CA GLU A 207 -2.93 -23.62 27.87
C GLU A 207 -3.70 -22.73 26.92
N MET A 208 -4.75 -23.28 26.34
CA MET A 208 -5.72 -22.52 25.58
C MET A 208 -6.94 -22.24 26.46
N LYS A 209 -7.36 -20.96 26.51
CA LYS A 209 -8.62 -20.56 27.15
C LYS A 209 -9.66 -20.25 26.08
N VAL A 210 -10.75 -21.01 26.08
CA VAL A 210 -11.92 -20.79 25.22
C VAL A 210 -13.15 -20.82 26.11
N GLU A 211 -13.90 -19.72 26.16
CA GLU A 211 -15.19 -19.65 26.87
C GLU A 211 -15.11 -20.22 28.31
N GLN A 212 -14.13 -19.72 29.08
CA GLN A 212 -13.83 -20.12 30.47
C GLN A 212 -13.32 -21.56 30.68
N LYS A 213 -13.19 -22.37 29.62
CA LYS A 213 -12.61 -23.72 29.71
C LYS A 213 -11.13 -23.69 29.35
N HIS A 214 -10.33 -24.37 30.16
CA HIS A 214 -8.90 -24.58 29.93
C HIS A 214 -8.70 -25.89 29.19
N TRP A 215 -7.96 -25.84 28.09
CA TRP A 215 -7.57 -27.02 27.33
C TRP A 215 -6.04 -27.08 27.23
N PRO A 216 -5.40 -28.23 27.52
CA PRO A 216 -3.99 -28.39 27.26
C PRO A 216 -3.75 -28.35 25.74
N CYS A 217 -2.67 -27.70 25.33
CA CYS A 217 -2.29 -27.68 23.91
C CYS A 217 -1.99 -29.11 23.44
N LYS A 218 -2.67 -29.57 22.39
CA LYS A 218 -2.61 -30.98 21.92
C LYS A 218 -1.31 -31.35 21.19
N TYR A 219 -0.50 -30.36 20.83
CA TYR A 219 0.74 -30.55 20.07
C TYR A 219 1.86 -29.68 20.67
N GLU A 220 3.04 -30.26 20.84
CA GLU A 220 4.29 -29.56 21.23
C GLU A 220 4.81 -28.62 20.12
N SER A 221 4.15 -28.56 18.97
CA SER A 221 4.52 -27.68 17.87
C SER A 221 4.02 -26.24 18.11
N HIS A 222 4.80 -25.46 18.86
CA HIS A 222 5.14 -24.04 18.63
C HIS A 222 4.00 -23.03 18.29
N SER A 223 2.73 -23.33 18.53
CA SER A 223 1.59 -22.45 18.22
C SER A 223 0.92 -21.99 19.52
N LEU A 224 1.40 -20.87 20.05
CA LEU A 224 0.79 -20.17 21.19
C LEU A 224 -0.45 -19.40 20.73
N ILE A 225 -1.63 -20.03 20.83
CA ILE A 225 -2.90 -19.40 20.43
C ILE A 225 -3.32 -18.40 21.52
N LEU A 226 -3.07 -17.10 21.29
CA LEU A 226 -3.66 -16.02 22.08
C LEU A 226 -5.03 -15.66 21.48
N ILE A 227 -6.10 -16.21 22.05
CA ILE A 227 -7.47 -15.79 21.73
C ILE A 227 -7.78 -14.56 22.58
N LYS A 228 -7.99 -13.42 21.92
CA LYS A 228 -8.51 -12.21 22.57
C LYS A 228 -10.04 -12.33 22.64
N GLU A 229 -10.58 -12.61 23.82
CA GLU A 229 -12.02 -12.45 24.09
C GLU A 229 -12.41 -10.99 23.88
N LYS A 230 -13.53 -10.77 23.19
CA LYS A 230 -14.11 -9.46 22.88
C LYS A 230 -15.35 -9.24 23.74
#